data_AF-A0A545TX80-F1
#
_entry.id   AF-A0A545TX80-F1
#
_cell.length_a   1.000
_cell.length_b   1.000
_cell.length_c   1.000
_cell.angle_alpha   90.00
_cell.angle_beta   90.00
_cell.angle_gamma   90.00
#
_symmetry.space_group_name_H-M   'P 1'
#
loop_
_entity.id
_entity.type
_entity.pdbx_description
1 polymer ?
#
loop_
_entity_poly.entity_id
_entity_poly.type
_entity_poly.pdbx_seq_one_letter_code
_entity_poly.pdbx_strand_id
1 'polypeptide(L)'
;MAPESLFALLEATKIIHPTSIRELRVSNGTVVMELGGFPWWLPFEEAKSIGNSSAIIEFTSVSRARLTESCLTSDPFKEDLENFNITNLAQAAWNKGGSAEVFCSEPVENPISLLTSLDRFLIDNQCPFQHSEFFHCGEIITDFINLSKSSAFQMAKGPSAVCEFVSKELSTQDVKHTITRSPISYVKGYLIQWWDGFLICEDAKISWSVNES
;
A
#
# COMPACT_ATOMS: atom_id res chain seq x y z
N MET A 1 23.25 -20.12 1.42
CA MET A 1 23.38 -18.71 1.86
C MET A 1 22.25 -18.39 2.82
N ALA A 2 22.47 -17.47 3.77
CA ALA A 2 21.38 -16.96 4.60
C ALA A 2 20.48 -16.04 3.74
N PRO A 3 19.17 -15.97 4.01
CA PRO A 3 18.32 -14.99 3.35
C PRO A 3 18.85 -13.58 3.58
N GLU A 4 18.99 -12.80 2.51
CA GLU A 4 19.37 -11.39 2.60
C GLU A 4 18.13 -10.53 2.92
N SER A 5 18.35 -9.40 3.58
CA SER A 5 17.28 -8.42 3.77
C SER A 5 16.93 -7.80 2.42
N LEU A 6 15.67 -7.94 2.00
CA LEU A 6 15.18 -7.38 0.74
C LEU A 6 15.36 -5.85 0.70
N PHE A 7 15.13 -5.18 1.83
CA PHE A 7 15.22 -3.72 1.91
C PHE A 7 16.65 -3.22 1.68
N ALA A 8 17.63 -3.86 2.31
CA ALA A 8 19.04 -3.53 2.11
C ALA A 8 19.48 -3.79 0.66
N LEU A 9 18.99 -4.88 0.06
CA LEU A 9 19.27 -5.19 -1.35
C LEU A 9 18.72 -4.12 -2.29
N LEU A 10 17.49 -3.64 -2.07
CA LEU A 10 16.85 -2.65 -2.93
C LEU A 10 17.37 -1.22 -2.72
N GLU A 11 17.94 -0.92 -1.56
CA GLU A 11 18.72 0.31 -1.36
C GLU A 11 20.04 0.29 -2.16
N ALA A 12 20.67 -0.88 -2.28
CA ALA A 12 21.94 -1.04 -2.98
C ALA A 12 21.79 -1.25 -4.49
N THR A 13 20.69 -1.86 -4.93
CA THR A 13 20.54 -2.37 -6.29
C THR A 13 19.19 -1.98 -6.88
N LYS A 14 19.23 -1.36 -8.07
CA LYS A 14 18.03 -1.10 -8.86
C LYS A 14 17.54 -2.40 -9.50
N ILE A 15 16.23 -2.64 -9.47
CA ILE A 15 15.60 -3.74 -10.22
C ILE A 15 15.81 -3.50 -11.72
N ILE A 16 16.35 -4.50 -12.40
CA ILE A 16 16.57 -4.52 -13.86
C ILE A 16 15.70 -5.63 -14.45
N HIS A 17 14.94 -5.28 -15.48
CA HIS A 17 13.97 -6.16 -16.15
C HIS A 17 14.62 -7.00 -17.28
N PRO A 18 14.00 -8.11 -17.70
CA PRO A 18 12.66 -8.62 -17.35
C PRO A 18 12.61 -9.47 -16.08
N THR A 19 11.61 -9.27 -15.21
CA THR A 19 11.33 -10.17 -14.06
C THR A 19 9.82 -10.32 -13.89
N SER A 20 9.35 -11.55 -13.72
CA SER A 20 7.94 -11.91 -13.55
C SER A 20 7.69 -12.67 -12.26
N ILE A 21 6.45 -12.60 -11.78
CA ILE A 21 5.97 -13.36 -10.62
C ILE A 21 5.50 -14.73 -11.12
N ARG A 22 6.14 -15.80 -10.64
CA ARG A 22 5.78 -17.18 -10.99
C ARG A 22 4.69 -17.74 -10.09
N GLU A 23 4.78 -17.44 -8.80
CA GLU A 23 3.85 -17.96 -7.81
C GLU A 23 3.71 -16.96 -6.65
N LEU A 24 2.50 -16.83 -6.13
CA LEU A 24 2.20 -16.13 -4.89
C LEU A 24 1.47 -17.08 -3.95
N ARG A 25 2.06 -17.32 -2.78
CA ARG A 25 1.46 -18.12 -1.71
C ARG A 25 1.20 -17.27 -0.49
N VAL A 26 0.05 -17.47 0.14
CA VAL A 26 -0.33 -16.76 1.37
C VAL A 26 -0.57 -17.80 2.46
N SER A 27 0.14 -17.66 3.59
CA SER A 27 -0.03 -18.54 4.74
C SER A 27 0.35 -17.83 6.03
N ASN A 28 -0.52 -17.87 7.04
CA ASN A 28 -0.20 -17.44 8.42
C ASN A 28 0.48 -16.06 8.53
N GLY A 29 -0.08 -15.03 7.89
CA GLY A 29 0.49 -13.67 7.91
C GLY A 29 1.82 -13.54 7.16
N THR A 30 2.13 -14.50 6.28
CA THR A 30 3.29 -14.49 5.40
C THR A 30 2.82 -14.56 3.95
N VAL A 31 3.45 -13.77 3.08
CA VAL A 31 3.29 -13.84 1.63
C VAL A 31 4.63 -14.26 1.03
N VAL A 32 4.64 -15.34 0.26
CA VAL A 32 5.81 -15.85 -0.44
C VAL A 32 5.61 -15.60 -1.92
N MET A 33 6.53 -14.85 -2.53
CA MET A 33 6.55 -14.49 -3.94
C MET A 33 7.74 -15.19 -4.61
N GLU A 34 7.46 -16.13 -5.51
CA GLU A 34 8.48 -16.72 -6.36
C GLU A 34 8.65 -15.88 -7.63
N LEU A 35 9.89 -15.52 -7.93
CA LEU A 35 10.27 -14.69 -9.07
C LEU A 35 11.04 -15.50 -10.10
N GLY A 36 10.92 -15.10 -11.36
CA GLY A 36 11.75 -15.60 -12.45
C GLY A 36 12.15 -14.50 -13.42
N GLY A 37 13.30 -14.67 -14.07
CA GLY A 37 13.80 -13.73 -15.08
C GLY A 37 15.19 -13.24 -14.75
N PHE A 38 15.49 -11.99 -15.11
CA PHE A 38 16.79 -11.37 -14.89
C PHE A 38 17.12 -11.31 -13.38
N PRO A 39 18.26 -11.85 -12.94
CA PRO A 39 18.58 -12.00 -11.51
C PRO A 39 19.22 -10.73 -10.94
N TRP A 40 18.45 -9.64 -10.87
CA TRP A 40 18.91 -8.36 -10.31
C TRP A 40 19.30 -8.44 -8.82
N TRP A 41 18.93 -9.52 -8.12
CA TRP A 41 19.36 -9.80 -6.75
C TRP A 41 20.79 -10.35 -6.64
N LEU A 42 21.48 -10.56 -7.76
CA LEU A 42 22.89 -10.95 -7.81
C LEU A 42 23.78 -9.75 -8.16
N PRO A 43 25.08 -9.80 -7.83
CA PRO A 43 26.05 -8.86 -8.37
C PRO A 43 25.96 -8.78 -9.89
N PHE A 44 26.03 -7.58 -10.46
CA PHE A 44 25.73 -7.34 -11.88
C PHE A 44 26.53 -8.23 -12.86
N GLU A 45 27.80 -8.50 -12.56
CA GLU A 45 28.66 -9.35 -13.41
C GLU A 45 28.23 -10.83 -13.34
N GLU A 46 27.78 -11.32 -12.18
CA GLU A 46 27.20 -12.66 -12.05
C GLU A 46 25.84 -12.73 -12.76
N ALA A 47 24.99 -11.70 -12.57
CA ALA A 47 23.67 -11.64 -13.18
C ALA A 47 23.71 -11.72 -14.70
N LYS A 48 24.67 -11.03 -15.34
CA LYS A 48 24.91 -11.10 -16.79
C LYS A 48 25.27 -12.50 -17.27
N SER A 49 26.05 -13.24 -16.50
CA SER A 49 26.54 -14.56 -16.89
C SER A 49 25.43 -15.63 -16.86
N ILE A 50 24.51 -15.51 -15.90
CA ILE A 50 23.38 -16.43 -15.72
C ILE A 50 22.23 -16.11 -16.70
N GLY A 51 21.94 -14.83 -16.90
CA GLY A 51 20.89 -14.33 -17.80
C GLY A 51 19.46 -14.54 -17.27
N ASN A 52 19.14 -15.70 -16.68
CA ASN A 52 17.84 -15.99 -16.08
C ASN A 52 17.99 -16.87 -14.83
N SER A 53 17.37 -16.47 -13.73
CA SER A 53 17.36 -17.23 -12.48
C SER A 53 16.01 -17.12 -11.75
N SER A 54 15.93 -17.77 -10.60
CA SER A 54 14.77 -17.73 -9.72
C SER A 54 15.16 -17.33 -8.31
N ALA A 55 14.28 -16.56 -7.69
CA ALA A 55 14.40 -16.17 -6.30
C ALA A 55 13.04 -16.29 -5.62
N ILE A 56 13.07 -16.38 -4.29
CA ILE A 56 11.91 -16.39 -3.43
C ILE A 56 12.03 -15.19 -2.50
N ILE A 57 11.01 -14.33 -2.53
CA ILE A 57 10.84 -13.26 -1.56
C ILE A 57 9.78 -13.69 -0.55
N GLU A 58 10.13 -13.61 0.74
CA GLU A 58 9.25 -13.90 1.85
C GLU A 58 8.95 -12.59 2.60
N PHE A 59 7.69 -12.16 2.56
CA PHE A 59 7.17 -11.02 3.32
C PHE A 59 6.48 -11.54 4.59
N THR A 60 6.89 -11.07 5.76
CA THR A 60 6.38 -11.53 7.06
C THR A 60 5.64 -10.43 7.82
N SER A 61 4.81 -10.82 8.78
CA SER A 61 3.90 -9.91 9.50
C SER A 61 3.02 -9.10 8.54
N VAL A 62 2.48 -9.77 7.52
CA VAL A 62 1.62 -9.13 6.53
C VAL A 62 0.28 -8.77 7.16
N SER A 63 0.07 -7.47 7.36
CA SER A 63 -1.15 -6.94 7.98
C SER A 63 -2.26 -6.69 6.99
N ARG A 64 -1.92 -6.51 5.71
CA ARG A 64 -2.85 -6.19 4.63
C ARG A 64 -2.28 -6.59 3.28
N ALA A 65 -3.11 -7.11 2.38
CA ALA A 65 -2.73 -7.42 1.00
C ALA A 65 -3.91 -7.27 0.05
N ARG A 66 -3.63 -6.80 -1.17
CA ARG A 66 -4.51 -6.89 -2.33
C ARG A 66 -3.73 -7.60 -3.43
N LEU A 67 -4.08 -8.85 -3.67
CA LEU A 67 -3.53 -9.67 -4.75
C LEU A 67 -4.61 -9.77 -5.84
N THR A 68 -4.33 -9.25 -7.02
CA THR A 68 -5.23 -9.25 -8.19
C THR A 68 -5.11 -10.56 -8.97
N GLU A 69 -6.13 -10.93 -9.74
CA GLU A 69 -6.10 -12.15 -10.57
C GLU A 69 -4.98 -12.12 -11.62
N SER A 70 -4.58 -10.94 -12.07
CA SER A 70 -3.42 -10.71 -12.94
C SER A 70 -2.09 -11.09 -12.27
N CYS A 71 -1.99 -11.02 -10.94
CA CYS A 71 -0.84 -11.54 -10.19
C CYS A 71 -0.85 -13.07 -10.09
N LEU A 72 -1.99 -13.70 -10.37
CA LEU A 72 -2.20 -15.15 -10.25
C LEU A 72 -2.30 -15.85 -11.63
N THR A 73 -2.54 -15.09 -12.69
CA THR A 73 -2.60 -15.55 -14.07
C THR A 73 -1.33 -15.14 -14.80
N SER A 74 -0.38 -16.07 -14.83
CA SER A 74 0.94 -15.88 -15.44
C SER A 74 0.83 -15.61 -16.93
N ASP A 75 1.02 -14.37 -17.36
CA ASP A 75 1.44 -14.08 -18.73
C ASP A 75 2.98 -14.05 -18.74
N PRO A 76 3.65 -15.05 -19.33
CA PRO A 76 5.11 -15.13 -19.31
C PRO A 76 5.80 -14.01 -20.10
N PHE A 77 5.05 -13.21 -20.86
CA PHE A 77 5.57 -12.04 -21.57
C PHE A 77 5.41 -10.73 -20.79
N LYS A 78 4.88 -10.81 -19.56
CA LYS A 78 4.51 -9.66 -18.75
C LYS A 78 5.55 -9.38 -17.67
N GLU A 79 6.06 -8.15 -17.65
CA GLU A 79 7.02 -7.69 -16.64
C GLU A 79 6.28 -7.21 -15.39
N ASP A 80 5.94 -8.14 -14.50
CA ASP A 80 5.08 -7.85 -13.33
C ASP A 80 5.70 -6.87 -12.32
N LEU A 81 7.03 -6.78 -12.31
CA LEU A 81 7.78 -5.96 -11.36
C LEU A 81 8.20 -4.58 -11.91
N GLU A 82 7.72 -4.15 -13.08
CA GLU A 82 8.09 -2.84 -13.68
C GLU A 82 7.86 -1.66 -12.72
N ASN A 83 6.77 -1.72 -11.96
CA ASN A 83 6.39 -0.72 -10.96
C ASN A 83 6.63 -1.20 -9.53
N PHE A 84 7.58 -2.12 -9.32
CA PHE A 84 7.88 -2.61 -7.99
C PHE A 84 8.48 -1.50 -7.13
N ASN A 85 7.76 -1.12 -6.08
CA ASN A 85 8.13 -0.04 -5.19
C ASN A 85 7.98 -0.47 -3.73
N ILE A 86 8.92 -0.01 -2.90
CA ILE A 86 8.88 -0.20 -1.45
C ILE A 86 8.86 1.17 -0.80
N THR A 87 7.81 1.42 -0.02
CA THR A 87 7.66 2.66 0.74
C THR A 87 7.70 2.35 2.23
N ASN A 88 8.64 2.96 2.95
CA ASN A 88 8.60 2.97 4.41
C ASN A 88 7.38 3.76 4.87
N LEU A 89 6.45 3.10 5.56
CA LEU A 89 5.18 3.71 5.96
C LEU A 89 5.34 4.84 7.00
N ALA A 90 6.49 4.93 7.68
CA ALA A 90 6.81 6.08 8.53
C ALA A 90 7.07 7.36 7.72
N GLN A 91 7.44 7.23 6.45
CA GLN A 91 7.73 8.34 5.53
C GLN A 91 6.54 8.66 4.61
N ALA A 92 5.62 7.71 4.41
CA ALA A 92 4.42 7.89 3.60
C ALA A 92 3.56 9.05 4.12
N ALA A 93 3.35 10.08 3.28
CA ALA A 93 2.70 11.32 3.69
C ALA A 93 1.25 11.11 4.17
N TRP A 94 0.51 10.19 3.55
CA TRP A 94 -0.86 9.84 3.96
C TRP A 94 -0.90 9.06 5.29
N ASN A 95 0.18 8.39 5.71
CA ASN A 95 0.22 7.56 6.92
C ASN A 95 0.85 8.26 8.13
N LYS A 96 1.13 9.57 8.04
CA LYS A 96 1.79 10.31 9.13
C LYS A 96 0.87 10.44 10.36
N GLY A 97 1.50 10.37 11.53
CA GLY A 97 0.86 10.50 12.84
C GLY A 97 0.27 9.19 13.35
N GLY A 98 -0.53 9.30 14.41
CA GLY A 98 -1.28 8.18 14.96
C GLY A 98 -2.65 8.02 14.27
N SER A 99 -3.48 7.16 14.82
CA SER A 99 -4.87 6.99 14.39
C SER A 99 -5.70 8.18 14.85
N ALA A 100 -6.63 8.63 14.02
CA ALA A 100 -7.54 9.73 14.32
C ALA A 100 -8.95 9.42 13.79
N GLU A 101 -9.93 10.12 14.35
CA GLU A 101 -11.33 10.04 13.95
C GLU A 101 -11.92 11.44 13.87
N VAL A 102 -12.73 11.70 12.85
CA VAL A 102 -13.40 12.98 12.61
C VAL A 102 -14.90 12.80 12.84
N PHE A 103 -15.47 13.62 13.72
CA PHE A 103 -16.89 13.62 14.05
C PHE A 103 -17.52 14.95 13.63
N CYS A 104 -18.53 14.90 12.78
CA CYS A 104 -19.33 16.07 12.40
C CYS A 104 -20.49 16.24 13.39
N SER A 105 -20.78 17.50 13.75
CA SER A 105 -21.92 17.87 14.60
C SER A 105 -23.01 18.63 13.83
N GLU A 106 -22.91 18.62 12.50
CA GLU A 106 -23.92 19.15 11.58
C GLU A 106 -23.77 18.52 10.18
N PRO A 107 -24.78 18.64 9.31
CA PRO A 107 -24.71 18.13 7.94
C PRO A 107 -23.60 18.76 7.12
N VAL A 108 -23.07 17.99 6.16
CA VAL A 108 -22.11 18.50 5.17
C VAL A 108 -22.87 19.01 3.96
N GLU A 109 -22.58 20.25 3.57
CA GLU A 109 -23.22 20.92 2.44
C GLU A 109 -22.86 20.25 1.11
N ASN A 110 -21.56 19.96 0.88
CA ASN A 110 -21.08 19.35 -0.36
C ASN A 110 -20.25 18.08 -0.11
N PRO A 111 -20.91 16.94 0.21
CA PRO A 111 -20.23 15.67 0.46
C PRO A 111 -19.42 15.16 -0.76
N ILE A 112 -19.88 15.42 -1.99
CA ILE A 112 -19.19 14.97 -3.20
C ILE A 112 -17.85 15.68 -3.38
N SER A 113 -17.78 16.98 -3.08
CA SER A 113 -16.53 17.73 -3.11
C SER A 113 -15.53 17.14 -2.11
N LEU A 114 -15.98 16.79 -0.91
CA LEU A 114 -15.14 16.18 0.12
C LEU A 114 -14.56 14.83 -0.33
N LEU A 115 -15.39 13.97 -0.95
CA LEU A 115 -14.94 12.70 -1.55
C LEU A 115 -13.84 12.93 -2.59
N THR A 116 -14.11 13.82 -3.55
CA THR A 116 -13.20 14.10 -4.67
C THR A 116 -11.88 14.72 -4.19
N SER A 117 -11.95 15.62 -3.20
CA SER A 117 -10.78 16.20 -2.55
C SER A 117 -9.92 15.12 -1.88
N LEU A 118 -10.54 14.18 -1.14
CA LEU A 118 -9.78 13.10 -0.50
C LEU A 118 -9.15 12.17 -1.52
N ASP A 119 -9.87 11.74 -2.55
CA ASP A 119 -9.29 10.89 -3.61
C ASP A 119 -8.08 11.55 -4.26
N ARG A 120 -8.17 12.84 -4.58
CA ARG A 120 -7.02 13.59 -5.11
C ARG A 120 -5.85 13.59 -4.13
N PHE A 121 -6.09 13.87 -2.85
CA PHE A 121 -5.05 13.80 -1.83
C PHE A 121 -4.40 12.42 -1.76
N LEU A 122 -5.19 11.33 -1.80
CA LEU A 122 -4.67 9.97 -1.74
C LEU A 122 -3.81 9.65 -2.97
N ILE A 123 -4.26 10.02 -4.17
CA ILE A 123 -3.53 9.85 -5.43
C ILE A 123 -2.20 10.63 -5.41
N ASP A 124 -2.25 11.92 -5.06
CA ASP A 124 -1.08 12.80 -5.03
C ASP A 124 -0.01 12.31 -4.04
N ASN A 125 -0.42 11.56 -3.01
CA ASN A 125 0.47 10.98 -2.01
C ASN A 125 0.75 9.48 -2.23
N GLN A 126 0.44 8.94 -3.42
CA GLN A 126 0.68 7.55 -3.81
C GLN A 126 0.09 6.53 -2.83
N CYS A 127 -1.05 6.86 -2.22
CA CYS A 127 -1.76 5.97 -1.33
C CYS A 127 -2.47 4.87 -2.15
N PRO A 128 -2.28 3.57 -1.82
CA PRO A 128 -2.94 2.48 -2.54
C PRO A 128 -4.41 2.31 -2.15
N PHE A 129 -4.89 3.06 -1.16
CA PHE A 129 -6.23 2.97 -0.61
C PHE A 129 -7.19 3.97 -1.26
N GLN A 130 -8.46 3.62 -1.26
CA GLN A 130 -9.55 4.46 -1.74
C GLN A 130 -10.15 5.26 -0.57
N HIS A 131 -10.88 6.33 -0.87
CA HIS A 131 -11.60 7.11 0.15
C HIS A 131 -12.52 6.26 1.04
N SER A 132 -13.08 5.17 0.51
CA SER A 132 -13.98 4.25 1.22
C SER A 132 -13.33 3.58 2.44
N GLU A 133 -12.00 3.49 2.45
CA GLU A 133 -11.22 2.97 3.58
C GLU A 133 -11.17 3.93 4.76
N PHE A 134 -11.43 5.21 4.51
CA PHE A 134 -11.29 6.27 5.51
C PHE A 134 -12.64 6.90 5.87
N PHE A 135 -13.56 7.03 4.91
CA PHE A 135 -14.89 7.57 5.17
C PHE A 135 -15.85 6.49 5.67
N HIS A 136 -16.64 6.84 6.69
CA HIS A 136 -17.74 6.00 7.13
C HIS A 136 -18.81 5.95 6.03
N CYS A 137 -19.31 4.75 5.71
CA CYS A 137 -20.21 4.51 4.57
C CYS A 137 -19.66 4.98 3.21
N GLY A 138 -18.34 5.10 3.05
CA GLY A 138 -17.71 5.60 1.83
C GLY A 138 -17.72 4.63 0.63
N GLU A 139 -18.12 3.37 0.82
CA GLU A 139 -18.17 2.37 -0.25
C GLU A 139 -19.26 2.66 -1.30
N ILE A 140 -20.39 3.23 -0.87
CA ILE A 140 -21.53 3.57 -1.73
C ILE A 140 -21.77 5.07 -1.60
N ILE A 141 -21.60 5.80 -2.70
CA ILE A 141 -21.76 7.27 -2.74
C ILE A 141 -23.10 7.72 -2.15
N THR A 142 -24.19 7.01 -2.46
CA THR A 142 -25.53 7.31 -1.94
C THR A 142 -25.58 7.21 -0.41
N ASP A 143 -24.94 6.19 0.18
CA ASP A 143 -24.94 5.98 1.62
C ASP A 143 -24.08 7.04 2.32
N PHE A 144 -22.94 7.39 1.74
CA PHE A 144 -22.12 8.50 2.20
C PHE A 144 -22.89 9.83 2.21
N ILE A 145 -23.59 10.15 1.12
CA ILE A 145 -24.44 11.35 1.03
C ILE A 145 -25.58 11.31 2.06
N ASN A 146 -26.17 10.14 2.30
CA ASN A 146 -27.24 10.01 3.29
C ASN A 146 -26.72 10.20 4.70
N LEU A 147 -25.56 9.61 5.03
CA LEU A 147 -24.88 9.80 6.30
C LEU A 147 -24.56 11.29 6.53
N SER A 148 -24.05 11.96 5.50
CA SER A 148 -23.63 13.37 5.59
C SER A 148 -24.76 14.36 5.86
N LYS A 149 -26.02 13.93 5.76
CA LYS A 149 -27.21 14.72 6.12
C LYS A 149 -27.61 14.59 7.60
N SER A 150 -26.96 13.71 8.34
CA SER A 150 -27.26 13.45 9.75
C SER A 150 -26.83 14.63 10.63
N SER A 151 -27.53 14.82 11.75
CA SER A 151 -27.22 15.90 12.70
C SER A 151 -25.91 15.70 13.46
N ALA A 152 -25.48 14.46 13.66
CA ALA A 152 -24.19 14.12 14.21
C ALA A 152 -23.78 12.73 13.74
N PHE A 153 -22.53 12.57 13.32
CA PHE A 153 -22.02 11.29 12.81
C PHE A 153 -20.48 11.28 12.76
N GLN A 154 -19.91 10.08 12.73
CA GLN A 154 -18.50 9.91 12.43
C GLN A 154 -18.30 10.02 10.92
N MET A 155 -17.50 10.99 10.49
CA MET A 155 -17.19 11.20 9.08
C MET A 155 -16.06 10.28 8.62
N ALA A 156 -14.95 10.27 9.35
CA ALA A 156 -13.74 9.57 8.91
C ALA A 156 -12.99 8.91 10.06
N LYS A 157 -12.20 7.90 9.72
CA LYS A 157 -11.24 7.21 10.58
C LYS A 157 -10.01 6.81 9.78
N GLY A 158 -8.82 7.10 10.29
CA GLY A 158 -7.60 6.80 9.57
C GLY A 158 -6.35 7.35 10.24
N PRO A 159 -5.22 7.45 9.51
CA PRO A 159 -4.06 8.19 9.95
C PRO A 159 -4.40 9.66 10.20
N SER A 160 -3.68 10.29 11.13
CA SER A 160 -3.88 11.70 11.48
C SER A 160 -3.77 12.61 10.26
N ALA A 161 -2.83 12.35 9.34
CA ALA A 161 -2.69 13.13 8.11
C ALA A 161 -3.96 13.13 7.24
N VAL A 162 -4.62 11.97 7.09
CA VAL A 162 -5.89 11.86 6.35
C VAL A 162 -7.00 12.59 7.09
N CYS A 163 -7.13 12.38 8.40
CA CYS A 163 -8.18 13.04 9.19
C CYS A 163 -7.99 14.56 9.28
N GLU A 164 -6.76 15.05 9.30
CA GLU A 164 -6.43 16.48 9.25
C GLU A 164 -6.76 17.09 7.89
N PHE A 165 -6.51 16.36 6.81
CA PHE A 165 -6.97 16.76 5.48
C PHE A 165 -8.50 16.86 5.42
N VAL A 166 -9.22 15.83 5.89
CA VAL A 166 -10.69 15.83 5.94
C VAL A 166 -11.22 16.99 6.78
N SER A 167 -10.64 17.23 7.95
CA SER A 167 -11.00 18.36 8.81
C SER A 167 -10.81 19.72 8.14
N LYS A 168 -9.72 19.88 7.38
CA LYS A 168 -9.48 21.09 6.61
C LYS A 168 -10.56 21.29 5.54
N GLU A 169 -10.90 20.25 4.78
CA GLU A 169 -11.94 20.31 3.74
C GLU A 169 -13.38 20.47 4.29
N LEU A 170 -13.63 20.03 5.53
CA LEU A 170 -14.88 20.33 6.24
C LEU A 170 -14.91 21.80 6.69
N SER A 171 -13.77 22.32 7.15
CA SER A 171 -13.66 23.72 7.57
C SER A 171 -13.86 24.71 6.41
N THR A 172 -13.46 24.36 5.18
CA THR A 172 -13.71 25.19 3.99
C THR A 172 -15.18 25.27 3.59
N GLN A 173 -16.01 24.36 4.12
CA GLN A 173 -17.46 24.33 3.95
C GLN A 173 -18.20 24.80 5.21
N ASP A 174 -17.48 25.43 6.16
CA ASP A 174 -18.01 25.91 7.44
C ASP A 174 -18.70 24.82 8.31
N VAL A 175 -18.39 23.54 8.08
CA VAL A 175 -18.98 22.42 8.84
C VAL A 175 -18.32 22.27 10.20
N LYS A 176 -19.09 22.34 11.29
CA LYS A 176 -18.64 22.05 12.65
C LYS A 176 -18.32 20.58 12.85
N HIS A 177 -17.10 20.33 13.31
CA HIS A 177 -16.60 18.99 13.57
C HIS A 177 -15.53 19.01 14.67
N THR A 178 -15.21 17.82 15.16
CA THR A 178 -14.12 17.58 16.11
C THR A 178 -13.22 16.46 15.62
N ILE A 179 -11.94 16.51 16.00
CA ILE A 179 -10.98 15.44 15.74
C ILE A 179 -10.57 14.82 17.07
N THR A 180 -10.68 13.50 17.18
CA THR A 180 -10.05 12.75 18.26
C THR A 180 -8.79 12.08 17.74
N ARG A 181 -7.74 12.03 18.58
CA ARG A 181 -6.43 11.51 18.19
C ARG A 181 -5.99 10.43 19.17
N SER A 182 -5.36 9.39 18.64
CA SER A 182 -4.71 8.32 19.37
C SER A 182 -3.23 8.27 18.98
N PRO A 183 -2.29 8.07 19.92
CA PRO A 183 -0.87 7.93 19.59
C PRO A 183 -0.56 6.60 18.87
N ILE A 184 -1.51 5.68 18.80
CA ILE A 184 -1.32 4.37 18.15
C ILE A 184 -1.22 4.58 16.64
N SER A 185 -0.09 4.22 16.05
CA SER A 185 0.10 4.25 14.59
C SER A 185 -1.01 3.49 13.89
N TYR A 186 -1.53 4.07 12.80
CA TYR A 186 -2.60 3.43 12.03
C TYR A 186 -2.10 2.14 11.37
N VAL A 187 -0.99 2.23 10.64
CA VAL A 187 -0.28 1.07 10.07
C VAL A 187 1.23 1.31 10.19
N LYS A 188 2.01 0.23 10.35
CA LYS A 188 3.48 0.23 10.48
C LYS A 188 4.13 -0.68 9.43
N GLY A 189 5.44 -0.52 9.26
CA GLY A 189 6.26 -1.36 8.37
C GLY A 189 6.44 -0.75 6.99
N TYR A 190 6.32 -1.58 5.97
CA TYR A 190 6.62 -1.26 4.58
C TYR A 190 5.41 -1.60 3.70
N LEU A 191 5.06 -0.65 2.83
CA LEU A 191 4.14 -0.86 1.74
C LEU A 191 4.95 -1.35 0.53
N ILE A 192 4.61 -2.54 0.06
CA ILE A 192 5.17 -3.15 -1.15
C ILE A 192 4.11 -3.03 -2.23
N GLN A 193 4.43 -2.39 -3.33
CA GLN A 193 3.54 -2.20 -4.48
C GLN A 193 4.20 -2.76 -5.72
N TRP A 194 3.38 -3.30 -6.61
CA TRP A 194 3.75 -3.68 -7.97
C TRP A 194 2.51 -3.48 -8.84
N TRP A 195 2.61 -3.70 -10.16
CA TRP A 195 1.60 -3.37 -11.18
C TRP A 195 0.23 -2.96 -10.63
N ASP A 196 -0.55 -3.92 -10.16
CA ASP A 196 -1.90 -3.71 -9.63
C ASP A 196 -2.12 -4.38 -8.27
N GLY A 197 -1.04 -4.84 -7.64
CA GLY A 197 -1.04 -5.49 -6.34
C GLY A 197 -0.30 -4.67 -5.29
N PHE A 198 -0.66 -4.90 -4.03
CA PHE A 198 0.11 -4.38 -2.92
C PHE A 198 0.00 -5.26 -1.69
N LEU A 199 0.96 -5.12 -0.78
CA LEU A 199 0.87 -5.62 0.58
C LEU A 199 1.56 -4.69 1.57
N ILE A 200 1.25 -4.86 2.84
CA ILE A 200 1.95 -4.21 3.95
C ILE A 200 2.55 -5.29 4.83
N CYS A 201 3.84 -5.20 5.10
CA CYS A 201 4.61 -6.14 5.92
C CYS A 201 5.56 -5.41 6.87
N GLU A 202 6.08 -6.09 7.89
CA GLU A 202 7.09 -5.51 8.78
C GLU A 202 8.52 -5.93 8.40
N ASP A 203 8.69 -7.10 7.79
CA ASP A 203 9.99 -7.61 7.35
C ASP A 203 9.87 -8.38 6.03
N ALA A 204 10.96 -8.37 5.25
CA ALA A 204 11.04 -9.05 3.97
C ALA A 204 12.45 -9.60 3.72
N LYS A 205 12.50 -10.86 3.28
CA LYS A 205 13.74 -11.59 2.99
C LYS A 205 13.73 -12.13 1.58
N ILE A 206 14.89 -12.19 0.97
CA ILE A 206 15.07 -12.80 -0.35
C ILE A 206 16.06 -13.96 -0.26
N SER A 207 15.77 -15.03 -0.99
CA SER A 207 16.61 -16.22 -1.10
C SER A 207 16.61 -16.75 -2.52
N TRP A 208 17.71 -17.36 -2.94
CA TRP A 208 17.86 -17.97 -4.27
C TRP A 208 18.79 -19.18 -4.20
N SER A 209 18.63 -20.08 -5.15
CA SER A 209 19.55 -21.20 -5.36
C SER A 209 20.23 -21.04 -6.72
N VAL A 210 21.56 -21.08 -6.72
CA VAL A 210 22.31 -21.22 -7.97
C VAL A 210 22.20 -22.69 -8.36
N ASN A 211 21.48 -23.00 -9.43
CA ASN A 211 21.56 -24.33 -10.02
C ASN A 211 22.95 -24.45 -10.66
N GLU A 212 23.89 -25.10 -9.98
CA GLU A 212 25.15 -25.52 -10.60
C GLU A 212 24.79 -26.45 -11.76
N SER A 213 25.07 -25.99 -12.97
CA SER A 213 24.91 -26.75 -14.22
C SER A 213 26.11 -27.68 -14.40
#